data_AF-T0YHV9-F1
#
_entry.id   AF-T0YHV9-F1
#
_cell.length_a   1.000
_cell.length_b   1.000
_cell.length_c   1.000
_cell.angle_alpha   90.00
_cell.angle_beta   90.00
_cell.angle_gamma   90.00
#
_symmetry.space_group_name_H-M   'P 1'
#
loop_
_entity.id
_entity.type
_entity.pdbx_description
1 polymer ?
#
loop_
_entity_poly.entity_id
_entity_poly.type
_entity_poly.pdbx_seq_one_letter_code
_entity_poly.pdbx_strand_id
1 'polypeptide(L)'
;HWSPQASRAGDFRAHSPRFQPGNVERNLALVESLRALAAARGLSLAQLAIAWVTAQGADIVPLIGARRRAQLHEALAAQGQRLDAETLAALARAVPRDAIAGTRYAPAQMALLDSERA
;
A
#
# COMPACT_ATOMS: atom_id res chain seq x y z
N HIS A 1 7.50 -1.64 -10.80
CA HIS A 1 7.30 -2.45 -9.58
C HIS A 1 8.65 -2.64 -8.89
N TRP A 2 8.67 -2.79 -7.55
CA TRP A 2 9.91 -3.00 -6.77
C TRP A 2 10.39 -4.45 -6.91
N SER A 3 11.70 -4.68 -6.93
CA SER A 3 12.30 -6.02 -6.92
C SER A 3 13.34 -6.13 -5.80
N PRO A 4 13.51 -7.32 -5.17
CA PRO A 4 14.45 -7.53 -4.07
C PRO A 4 15.90 -7.18 -4.42
N GLN A 5 16.27 -7.34 -5.70
CA GLN A 5 17.64 -7.17 -6.19
C GLN A 5 18.04 -5.70 -6.43
N ALA A 6 17.10 -4.74 -6.31
CA ALA A 6 17.29 -3.35 -6.69
C ALA A 6 17.48 -2.37 -5.51
N SER A 7 17.92 -2.85 -4.34
CA SER A 7 18.22 -1.96 -3.21
C SER A 7 19.48 -1.14 -3.50
N ARG A 8 19.30 0.14 -3.85
CA ARG A 8 20.40 1.09 -4.01
C ARG A 8 20.92 1.53 -2.64
N ALA A 9 22.19 1.93 -2.56
CA ALA A 9 22.72 2.57 -1.36
C ALA A 9 21.82 3.76 -0.94
N GLY A 10 21.37 3.76 0.31
CA GLY A 10 20.42 4.76 0.84
C GLY A 10 18.93 4.39 0.71
N ASP A 11 18.56 3.24 0.15
CA ASP A 11 17.18 2.76 0.15
C ASP A 11 16.78 2.26 1.56
N PHE A 12 15.90 3.00 2.23
CA PHE A 12 15.46 2.66 3.59
C PHE A 12 14.82 1.27 3.67
N ARG A 13 14.26 0.76 2.55
CA ARG A 13 13.58 -0.54 2.52
C ARG A 13 14.52 -1.70 2.85
N ALA A 14 15.83 -1.56 2.60
CA ALA A 14 16.83 -2.55 3.01
C ALA A 14 16.78 -2.86 4.52
N HIS A 15 16.35 -1.89 5.33
CA HIS A 15 16.27 -2.00 6.79
C HIS A 15 14.84 -2.15 7.29
N SER A 16 13.84 -2.15 6.41
CA SER A 16 12.43 -2.27 6.79
C SER A 16 12.06 -3.73 7.03
N PRO A 17 11.44 -4.08 8.17
CA PRO A 17 11.01 -5.45 8.46
C PRO A 17 10.09 -6.06 7.40
N ARG A 18 9.21 -5.26 6.78
CA ARG A 18 8.28 -5.71 5.72
C ARG A 18 8.95 -6.15 4.43
N PHE A 19 10.20 -5.75 4.22
CA PHE A 19 10.99 -6.03 3.02
C PHE A 19 12.09 -7.08 3.26
N GLN A 20 12.16 -7.66 4.47
CA GLN A 20 13.11 -8.73 4.78
C GLN A 20 12.67 -10.06 4.13
N PRO A 21 13.62 -11.00 3.91
CA PRO A 21 13.30 -12.32 3.40
C PRO A 21 12.21 -13.03 4.20
N GLY A 22 11.30 -13.70 3.52
CA GLY A 22 10.09 -14.32 4.07
C GLY A 22 8.92 -13.34 4.21
N ASN A 23 9.17 -12.15 4.76
CA ASN A 23 8.12 -11.13 4.94
C ASN A 23 7.69 -10.54 3.60
N VAL A 24 8.65 -10.25 2.73
CA VAL A 24 8.37 -9.58 1.45
C VAL A 24 7.58 -10.47 0.50
N GLU A 25 7.88 -11.77 0.45
CA GLU A 25 7.17 -12.76 -0.36
C GLU A 25 5.71 -12.89 0.11
N ARG A 26 5.50 -12.96 1.44
CA ARG A 26 4.15 -13.00 2.04
C ARG A 26 3.36 -11.74 1.73
N ASN A 27 3.99 -10.57 1.85
CA ASN A 27 3.35 -9.29 1.55
C ASN A 27 3.05 -9.15 0.04
N LEU A 28 3.92 -9.65 -0.83
CA LEU A 28 3.67 -9.66 -2.27
C LEU A 28 2.49 -10.56 -2.65
N ALA A 29 2.27 -11.68 -1.97
CA ALA A 29 1.07 -12.51 -2.19
C ALA A 29 -0.24 -11.74 -1.88
N LEU A 30 -0.24 -10.91 -0.83
CA LEU A 30 -1.36 -10.01 -0.52
C LEU A 30 -1.54 -8.95 -1.63
N VAL A 31 -0.44 -8.40 -2.13
CA VAL A 31 -0.47 -7.43 -3.25
C VAL A 31 -1.06 -8.05 -4.52
N GLU A 32 -0.79 -9.32 -4.82
CA GLU A 32 -1.37 -9.99 -5.99
C GLU A 32 -2.89 -10.19 -5.84
N SER A 33 -3.38 -10.40 -4.63
CA SER A 33 -4.83 -10.43 -4.36
C SER A 33 -5.48 -9.07 -4.62
N LEU A 34 -4.81 -7.97 -4.23
CA LEU A 34 -5.27 -6.61 -4.55
C LEU A 34 -5.22 -6.33 -6.06
N ARG A 35 -4.24 -6.87 -6.78
CA ARG A 35 -4.12 -6.71 -8.23
C ARG A 35 -5.31 -7.32 -8.96
N ALA A 36 -5.76 -8.50 -8.53
CA ALA A 36 -6.97 -9.14 -9.09
C ALA A 36 -8.21 -8.26 -8.88
N LEU A 37 -8.38 -7.68 -7.67
CA LEU A 37 -9.48 -6.76 -7.37
C LEU A 37 -9.42 -5.48 -8.21
N ALA A 38 -8.22 -4.94 -8.44
CA ALA A 38 -8.02 -3.76 -9.29
C ALA A 38 -8.40 -4.06 -10.75
N ALA A 39 -7.92 -5.19 -11.27
CA ALA A 39 -8.18 -5.62 -12.64
C ALA A 39 -9.68 -5.85 -12.89
N ALA A 40 -10.40 -6.45 -11.94
CA ALA A 40 -11.85 -6.64 -12.03
C ALA A 40 -12.64 -5.32 -12.14
N ARG A 41 -12.02 -4.18 -11.79
CA ARG A 41 -12.59 -2.83 -11.88
C ARG A 41 -11.97 -1.98 -12.99
N GLY A 42 -11.09 -2.55 -13.81
CA GLY A 42 -10.36 -1.79 -14.82
C GLY A 42 -9.42 -0.73 -14.24
N LEU A 43 -9.02 -0.87 -12.97
CA LEU A 43 -8.12 0.04 -12.28
C LEU A 43 -6.70 -0.52 -12.24
N SER A 44 -5.71 0.36 -12.23
CA SER A 44 -4.37 -0.01 -11.78
C SER A 44 -4.37 -0.25 -10.27
N LEU A 45 -3.39 -1.02 -9.78
CA LEU A 45 -3.22 -1.24 -8.35
C LEU A 45 -3.00 0.09 -7.59
N ALA A 46 -2.28 1.04 -8.19
CA ALA A 46 -2.06 2.34 -7.60
C ALA A 46 -3.37 3.14 -7.52
N GLN A 47 -4.19 3.10 -8.57
CA GLN A 47 -5.50 3.76 -8.57
C GLN A 47 -6.45 3.18 -7.52
N LEU A 48 -6.50 1.86 -7.39
CA LEU A 48 -7.28 1.18 -6.35
C LEU A 48 -6.84 1.61 -4.95
N ALA A 49 -5.53 1.67 -4.70
CA ALA A 49 -4.99 2.11 -3.41
C ALA A 49 -5.35 3.57 -3.10
N ILE A 50 -5.24 4.48 -4.07
CA ILE A 50 -5.60 5.90 -3.90
C ILE A 50 -7.11 6.06 -3.64
N ALA A 51 -7.95 5.34 -4.39
CA ALA A 51 -9.39 5.35 -4.21
C ALA A 51 -9.80 4.81 -2.83
N TRP A 52 -9.14 3.76 -2.34
CA TRP A 52 -9.38 3.21 -1.01
C TRP A 52 -9.04 4.18 0.11
N VAL A 53 -7.91 4.89 0.03
CA VAL A 53 -7.55 5.90 1.04
C VAL A 53 -8.56 7.04 1.04
N THR A 54 -8.94 7.54 -0.15
CA THR A 54 -9.97 8.58 -0.29
C THR A 54 -11.32 8.14 0.30
N ALA A 55 -11.65 6.85 0.24
CA ALA A 55 -12.89 6.31 0.78
C ALA A 55 -12.93 6.21 2.32
N GLN A 56 -11.81 6.46 3.04
CA GLN A 56 -11.77 6.32 4.50
C GLN A 56 -12.44 7.49 5.26
N GLY A 57 -12.66 8.64 4.61
CA GLY A 57 -13.31 9.78 5.24
C GLY A 57 -13.27 11.03 4.36
N ALA A 58 -14.23 11.92 4.52
CA ALA A 58 -14.28 13.18 3.76
C ALA A 58 -13.17 14.18 4.17
N ASP A 59 -12.59 13.98 5.34
CA ASP A 59 -11.46 14.69 5.93
C ASP A 59 -10.10 14.07 5.57
N ILE A 60 -10.08 12.94 4.84
CA ILE A 60 -8.87 12.26 4.43
C ILE A 60 -8.44 12.71 3.03
N VAL A 61 -7.25 13.32 2.94
CA VAL A 61 -6.65 13.75 1.68
C VAL A 61 -5.36 12.95 1.42
N PRO A 62 -5.33 12.04 0.43
CA PRO A 62 -4.13 11.26 0.15
C PRO A 62 -3.01 12.11 -0.45
N LEU A 63 -1.83 12.11 0.17
CA LEU A 63 -0.63 12.75 -0.37
C LEU A 63 0.12 11.77 -1.29
N ILE A 64 0.06 12.02 -2.61
CA ILE A 64 0.64 11.13 -3.62
C ILE A 64 1.92 11.72 -4.21
N GLY A 65 3.05 11.07 -3.97
CA GLY A 65 4.33 11.45 -4.56
C GLY A 65 4.49 10.95 -6.00
N ALA A 66 4.90 11.82 -6.91
CA ALA A 66 5.23 11.48 -8.30
C ALA A 66 6.56 12.11 -8.71
N ARG A 67 7.43 11.34 -9.38
CA ARG A 67 8.70 11.84 -9.96
C ARG A 67 8.68 11.93 -11.48
N ARG A 68 7.65 11.37 -12.12
CA ARG A 68 7.48 11.33 -13.57
C ARG A 68 6.03 11.65 -13.92
N ARG A 69 5.81 12.32 -15.06
CA ARG A 69 4.47 12.70 -15.53
C ARG A 69 3.50 11.52 -15.60
N ALA A 70 3.95 10.36 -16.08
CA ALA A 70 3.12 9.15 -16.13
C ALA A 70 2.55 8.74 -14.75
N GLN A 71 3.32 8.89 -13.67
CA GLN A 71 2.86 8.59 -12.30
C GLN A 71 1.82 9.61 -11.84
N LEU A 72 1.99 10.88 -12.21
CA LEU A 72 1.01 11.92 -11.93
C LEU A 72 -0.31 11.64 -12.67
N HIS A 73 -0.24 11.31 -13.95
CA HIS A 73 -1.44 10.97 -14.74
C HIS A 73 -2.17 9.75 -14.17
N GLU A 74 -1.43 8.69 -13.78
CA GLU A 74 -2.01 7.52 -13.15
C GLU A 74 -2.73 7.86 -11.83
N ALA A 75 -2.10 8.69 -10.98
CA ALA A 75 -2.69 9.13 -9.72
C ALA A 75 -3.93 10.01 -9.92
N LEU A 76 -3.89 10.95 -10.87
CA LEU A 76 -5.03 11.81 -11.21
C LEU A 76 -6.20 11.00 -11.77
N ALA A 77 -5.94 9.93 -12.52
CA ALA A 77 -6.98 9.05 -13.02
C ALA A 77 -7.69 8.23 -11.92
N ALA A 78 -7.13 8.17 -10.70
CA ALA A 78 -7.83 7.64 -9.54
C ALA A 78 -8.88 8.62 -8.98
N GLN A 79 -8.78 9.91 -9.31
CA GLN A 79 -9.72 10.93 -8.86
C GLN A 79 -11.11 10.62 -9.41
N GLY A 80 -12.12 10.60 -8.54
CA GLY A 80 -13.50 10.29 -8.92
C GLY A 80 -13.84 8.80 -8.94
N GLN A 81 -12.87 7.90 -8.76
CA GLN A 81 -13.13 6.47 -8.57
C GLN A 81 -13.74 6.26 -7.18
N ARG A 82 -15.01 5.86 -7.14
CA ARG A 82 -15.72 5.51 -5.91
C ARG A 82 -15.77 4.00 -5.76
N LEU A 83 -15.29 3.51 -4.63
CA LEU A 83 -15.39 2.09 -4.29
C LEU A 83 -16.73 1.84 -3.61
N ASP A 84 -17.48 0.88 -4.12
CA ASP A 84 -18.72 0.42 -3.49
C ASP A 84 -18.43 -0.37 -2.19
N ALA A 85 -19.47 -0.58 -1.39
CA ALA A 85 -19.36 -1.31 -0.13
C ALA A 85 -18.85 -2.75 -0.31
N GLU A 86 -19.19 -3.40 -1.42
CA GLU A 86 -18.76 -4.77 -1.72
C GLU A 86 -17.24 -4.84 -1.92
N THR A 87 -16.66 -3.89 -2.67
CA THR A 87 -15.23 -3.84 -2.89
C THR A 87 -14.48 -3.39 -1.65
N LEU A 88 -15.00 -2.44 -0.88
CA LEU A 88 -14.40 -2.11 0.42
C LEU A 88 -14.35 -3.35 1.34
N ALA A 89 -15.42 -4.15 1.37
CA ALA A 89 -15.44 -5.40 2.13
C ALA A 89 -14.48 -6.45 1.54
N ALA A 90 -14.37 -6.55 0.21
CA ALA A 90 -13.43 -7.46 -0.44
C ALA A 90 -11.98 -7.07 -0.15
N LEU A 91 -11.65 -5.78 -0.15
CA LEU A 91 -10.32 -5.26 0.21
C LEU A 91 -9.97 -5.60 1.65
N ALA A 92 -10.90 -5.40 2.59
CA ALA A 92 -10.71 -5.72 3.99
C ALA A 92 -10.46 -7.22 4.22
N ARG A 93 -11.13 -8.10 3.45
CA ARG A 93 -10.88 -9.55 3.48
C ARG A 93 -9.57 -9.96 2.81
N ALA A 94 -9.20 -9.30 1.71
CA ALA A 94 -8.00 -9.61 0.94
C ALA A 94 -6.71 -9.27 1.69
N VAL A 95 -6.74 -8.21 2.52
CA VAL A 95 -5.60 -7.79 3.34
C VAL A 95 -6.05 -7.55 4.77
N PRO A 96 -6.22 -8.63 5.57
CA PRO A 96 -6.44 -8.50 7.01
C PRO A 96 -5.27 -7.75 7.68
N ARG A 97 -5.56 -6.96 8.73
CA ARG A 97 -4.55 -6.11 9.38
C ARG A 97 -3.35 -6.90 9.94
N ASP A 98 -3.61 -8.10 10.42
CA ASP A 98 -2.66 -9.05 11.00
C ASP A 98 -1.94 -9.92 9.94
N ALA A 99 -2.38 -9.87 8.68
CA ALA A 99 -1.77 -10.65 7.60
C ALA A 99 -0.44 -10.06 7.10
N ILE A 100 -0.22 -8.76 7.30
CA ILE A 100 0.99 -8.04 6.87
C ILE A 100 2.18 -8.49 7.71
N ALA A 101 3.17 -9.10 7.06
CA ALA A 101 4.36 -9.62 7.71
C ALA A 101 5.39 -8.53 7.95
N GLY A 102 5.90 -8.44 9.18
CA GLY A 102 6.88 -7.43 9.61
C GLY A 102 6.26 -6.10 10.02
N THR A 103 6.88 -5.46 11.03
CA THR A 103 6.47 -4.15 11.54
C THR A 103 6.76 -3.02 10.53
N ARG A 104 6.09 -1.87 10.70
CA ARG A 104 6.27 -0.69 9.84
C ARG A 104 7.71 -0.17 9.83
N TYR A 105 8.33 -0.11 11.01
CA TYR A 105 9.72 0.28 11.23
C TYR A 105 10.46 -0.77 12.06
N ALA A 106 11.78 -0.65 12.17
CA ALA A 106 12.58 -1.53 13.03
C ALA A 106 12.19 -1.34 14.52
N PRO A 107 12.45 -2.32 15.41
CA PRO A 107 11.98 -2.29 16.79
C PRO A 107 12.31 -0.99 17.55
N ALA A 108 13.55 -0.50 17.42
CA ALA A 108 13.97 0.75 18.06
C ALA A 108 13.17 1.97 17.59
N GLN A 109 12.81 2.03 16.30
CA GLN A 109 12.01 3.11 15.74
C GLN A 109 10.53 2.98 16.11
N MET A 110 10.01 1.74 16.16
CA MET A 110 8.64 1.48 16.64
C MET A 110 8.48 1.95 18.10
N ALA A 111 9.48 1.77 18.95
CA ALA A 111 9.45 2.22 20.34
C ALA A 111 9.37 3.76 20.48
N LEU A 112 9.76 4.52 19.44
CA LEU A 112 9.69 5.98 19.43
C LEU A 112 8.34 6.52 18.97
N LEU A 113 7.48 5.69 18.36
CA LEU A 113 6.14 6.12 17.97
C LEU A 113 5.27 6.29 19.21
N ASP A 114 4.73 7.48 19.38
CA ASP A 114 3.75 7.86 20.41
C ASP A 114 2.32 7.54 19.97
N SER A 115 2.02 7.66 18.67
CA SER A 115 0.71 7.36 18.06
C SER A 115 0.27 5.91 18.19
N GLU A 116 1.19 5.01 18.54
CA GLU A 116 0.93 3.56 18.69
C GLU A 116 0.95 3.12 20.16
N ARG A 117 1.13 4.04 21.11
CA ARG A 117 1.03 3.77 22.55
C ARG A 117 -0.45 3.92 22.94
N ALA A 118 -1.11 2.79 23.14
CA ALA A 118 -2.47 2.74 23.67
C ALA A 118 -2.55 3.34 25.09
#